data_AF-A0A158S0C1-F1
#
_entry.id   AF-A0A158S0C1-F1
#
_cell.length_a   1.000
_cell.length_b   1.000
_cell.length_c   1.000
_cell.angle_alpha   90.00
_cell.angle_beta   90.00
_cell.angle_gamma   90.00
#
_symmetry.space_group_name_H-M   'P 1'
#
loop_
_entity.id
_entity.type
_entity.pdbx_description
1 polymer ?
#
loop_
_entity_poly.entity_id
_entity_poly.type
_entity_poly.pdbx_seq_one_letter_code
_entity_poly.pdbx_strand_id
1 'polypeptide(L)'
;MITQTELRDTLRQMLAVLEEERQALAGLDLDGIVGATNVKDRLCGTLGNADGIELDDECRSMIDTAKRLNEVNRQVRNIIAANVTTRLNAIVGSPQVYSAAPRYAQAVGRN
;
A
#
# COMPACT_ATOMS: atom_id res chain seq x y z
N MET A 1 -2.39 25.51 10.45
CA MET A 1 -0.98 25.06 10.54
C MET A 1 -0.87 24.23 11.80
N ILE A 2 -0.49 22.95 11.68
CA ILE A 2 -0.34 22.06 12.84
C ILE A 2 1.02 22.26 13.52
N THR A 3 1.16 21.82 14.76
CA THR A 3 2.41 21.85 15.52
C THR A 3 3.26 20.59 15.27
N GLN A 4 4.54 20.62 15.67
CA GLN A 4 5.42 19.45 15.57
C GLN A 4 4.90 18.24 16.33
N THR A 5 4.30 18.45 17.51
CA THR A 5 3.70 17.37 18.32
C THR A 5 2.49 16.78 17.62
N GLU A 6 1.60 17.62 17.10
CA GLU A 6 0.42 17.16 16.34
C GLU A 6 0.81 16.40 15.06
N LEU A 7 1.87 16.84 14.37
CA LEU A 7 2.41 16.11 13.23
C LEU A 7 2.87 14.71 13.65
N ARG A 8 3.66 14.61 14.72
CA ARG A 8 4.16 13.33 15.25
C ARG A 8 3.01 12.38 15.61
N ASP A 9 1.99 12.89 16.30
CA ASP A 9 0.83 12.10 16.69
C ASP A 9 -0.03 11.69 15.50
N THR A 10 -0.14 12.55 14.48
CA THR A 10 -0.83 12.24 13.22
C THR A 10 -0.08 11.13 12.46
N LEU A 11 1.25 11.15 12.44
CA LEU A 11 2.06 10.10 11.83
C LEU A 11 1.95 8.77 12.57
N ARG A 12 1.91 8.78 13.91
CA ARG A 12 1.66 7.56 14.71
C ARG A 12 0.29 6.97 14.43
N GLN A 13 -0.75 7.80 14.34
CA GLN A 13 -2.09 7.37 13.94
C GLN A 13 -2.09 6.81 12.51
N MET A 14 -1.33 7.41 11.59
CA MET A 14 -1.20 6.91 10.22
C MET A 14 -0.55 5.52 10.17
N LEU A 15 0.48 5.27 10.99
CA LEU A 15 1.11 3.95 11.09
C LEU A 15 0.12 2.91 11.61
N ALA A 16 -0.61 3.22 12.69
CA ALA A 16 -1.60 2.33 13.28
C ALA A 16 -2.69 1.95 12.25
N VAL A 17 -3.27 2.91 11.54
CA VAL A 17 -4.32 2.61 10.55
C VAL A 17 -3.80 1.81 9.34
N LEU A 18 -2.53 1.98 8.96
CA LEU A 18 -1.92 1.17 7.89
C LEU A 18 -1.71 -0.28 8.33
N GLU A 19 -1.41 -0.53 9.60
CA GLU A 19 -1.34 -1.89 10.17
C GLU A 19 -2.74 -2.51 10.32
N GLU A 20 -3.73 -1.74 10.77
CA GLU A 20 -5.13 -2.17 10.81
C GLU A 20 -5.64 -2.54 9.41
N GLU A 21 -5.36 -1.72 8.39
CA GLU A 21 -5.71 -2.04 7.00
C GLU A 21 -5.01 -3.32 6.54
N ARG A 22 -3.74 -3.55 6.91
CA ARG A 22 -3.03 -4.81 6.58
C ARG A 22 -3.79 -6.00 7.14
N GLN A 23 -4.22 -5.92 8.39
CA GLN A 23 -4.96 -6.99 9.05
C GLN A 23 -6.33 -7.21 8.40
N ALA A 24 -7.05 -6.13 8.07
CA ALA A 24 -8.33 -6.20 7.38
C ALA A 24 -8.20 -6.81 5.97
N LEU A 25 -7.16 -6.44 5.22
CA LEU A 25 -6.83 -7.05 3.92
C LEU A 25 -6.55 -8.55 4.04
N ALA A 26 -5.83 -8.97 5.08
CA ALA A 26 -5.56 -10.39 5.33
C ALA A 26 -6.83 -11.18 5.69
N GLY A 27 -7.77 -10.55 6.39
CA GLY A 27 -9.06 -11.13 6.75
C GLY A 27 -10.15 -10.98 5.67
N LEU A 28 -9.89 -10.27 4.57
CA LEU A 28 -10.91 -9.82 3.60
C LEU A 28 -12.10 -9.10 4.28
N ASP A 29 -11.82 -8.39 5.37
CA ASP A 29 -12.79 -7.64 6.16
C ASP A 29 -13.10 -6.30 5.47
N LEU A 30 -14.25 -6.25 4.78
CA LEU A 30 -14.67 -5.06 4.03
C LEU A 30 -14.90 -3.87 4.95
N ASP A 31 -15.53 -4.07 6.11
CA ASP A 31 -15.84 -2.99 7.05
C ASP A 31 -14.56 -2.41 7.62
N GLY A 32 -13.59 -3.27 7.96
CA GLY A 32 -12.24 -2.86 8.36
C GLY A 32 -11.51 -2.06 7.28
N ILE A 33 -11.57 -2.49 6.01
CA ILE A 33 -10.93 -1.78 4.88
C ILE A 33 -11.56 -0.39 4.66
N VAL A 34 -12.89 -0.30 4.70
CA VAL A 34 -13.61 0.97 4.52
C VAL A 34 -13.33 1.92 5.70
N GLY A 35 -13.37 1.40 6.94
CA GLY A 35 -13.04 2.15 8.15
C GLY A 35 -11.62 2.74 8.08
N ALA A 36 -10.64 1.90 7.75
CA ALA A 36 -9.25 2.34 7.57
C ALA A 36 -9.10 3.38 6.46
N THR A 37 -9.86 3.25 5.36
CA THR A 37 -9.84 4.23 4.26
C THR A 37 -10.31 5.61 4.72
N ASN A 38 -11.42 5.68 5.47
CA ASN A 38 -11.95 6.94 5.99
C ASN A 38 -10.98 7.60 6.99
N VAL A 39 -10.35 6.81 7.86
CA VAL A 39 -9.37 7.32 8.82
C VAL A 39 -8.12 7.86 8.09
N LYS A 40 -7.61 7.14 7.09
CA LYS A 40 -6.50 7.62 6.26
C LYS A 40 -6.82 8.93 5.55
N ASP A 41 -8.00 9.06 4.97
CA ASP A 41 -8.43 10.29 4.29
C ASP A 41 -8.43 11.50 5.25
N ARG A 42 -9.03 11.31 6.44
CA ARG A 42 -9.00 12.32 7.52
C ARG A 42 -7.57 12.70 7.92
N LEU A 43 -6.70 11.72 8.14
CA LEU A 43 -5.31 11.97 8.54
C LEU A 43 -4.50 12.66 7.43
N CYS A 44 -4.73 12.30 6.17
CA CYS A 44 -4.15 13.01 5.02
C CYS A 44 -4.59 14.48 4.98
N GLY A 45 -5.86 14.76 5.27
CA GLY A 45 -6.36 16.12 5.45
C GLY A 45 -5.62 16.89 6.55
N THR A 46 -5.37 16.27 7.70
CA THR A 46 -4.56 16.86 8.78
C THR A 46 -3.12 17.12 8.34
N LEU A 47 -2.45 16.12 7.72
CA LEU A 47 -1.09 16.24 7.23
C LEU A 47 -0.93 17.33 6.14
N GLY A 48 -1.98 17.59 5.36
CA GLY A 48 -2.00 18.70 4.40
C GLY A 48 -1.80 20.08 5.04
N ASN A 49 -2.01 20.22 6.35
CA ASN A 49 -1.79 21.46 7.09
C ASN A 49 -0.37 21.56 7.71
N ALA A 50 0.54 20.66 7.36
CA ALA A 50 1.91 20.59 7.86
C ALA A 50 2.92 21.45 7.05
N ASP A 51 2.43 22.27 6.12
CA ASP A 51 3.32 23.11 5.29
C ASP A 51 4.17 24.06 6.14
N GLY A 52 5.44 24.21 5.78
CA GLY A 52 6.42 25.01 6.51
C GLY A 52 6.91 24.43 7.85
N ILE A 53 6.49 23.23 8.25
CA ILE A 53 7.03 22.55 9.44
C ILE A 53 8.36 21.87 9.09
N GLU A 54 9.40 22.16 9.88
CA GLU A 54 10.67 21.45 9.77
C GLU A 54 10.52 20.02 10.30
N LEU A 55 10.75 19.03 9.44
CA LEU A 55 10.69 17.63 9.85
C LEU A 55 11.91 17.29 10.71
N ASP A 56 11.69 16.67 11.87
CA ASP A 56 12.74 16.00 12.62
C ASP A 56 13.01 14.58 12.08
N ASP A 57 14.09 13.96 12.55
CA ASP A 57 14.51 12.64 12.07
C ASP A 57 13.50 11.53 12.41
N GLU A 58 12.80 11.66 13.55
CA GLU A 58 11.74 10.73 13.95
C GLU A 58 10.58 10.77 12.95
N CYS A 59 10.10 11.96 12.59
CA CYS A 59 9.03 12.16 11.62
C CYS A 59 9.43 11.65 10.24
N ARG A 60 10.68 11.89 9.81
CA ARG A 60 11.21 11.32 8.55
C ARG A 60 11.18 9.80 8.56
N SER A 61 11.60 9.18 9.67
CA SER A 61 11.57 7.72 9.82
C SER A 61 10.14 7.16 9.82
N MET A 62 9.20 7.82 10.50
CA MET A 62 7.79 7.43 10.48
C MET A 62 7.17 7.55 9.08
N ILE A 63 7.50 8.60 8.33
CA ILE A 63 7.06 8.78 6.95
C ILE A 63 7.60 7.66 6.05
N ASP A 64 8.88 7.29 6.17
CA ASP A 64 9.44 6.17 5.41
C ASP A 64 8.74 4.85 5.73
N THR A 65 8.52 4.59 7.03
CA THR A 65 7.79 3.41 7.50
C THR A 65 6.35 3.38 6.95
N ALA A 66 5.63 4.50 7.01
CA ALA A 66 4.27 4.61 6.50
C ALA A 66 4.21 4.35 4.97
N LYS A 67 5.17 4.90 4.21
CA LYS A 67 5.29 4.63 2.77
C LYS A 67 5.47 3.15 2.47
N ARG A 68 6.36 2.47 3.21
CA ARG A 68 6.59 1.03 3.05
C ARG A 68 5.34 0.22 3.41
N LEU A 69 4.68 0.53 4.53
CA LEU A 69 3.46 -0.18 4.95
C LEU A 69 2.33 -0.02 3.92
N ASN A 70 2.13 1.19 3.41
CA ASN A 70 1.11 1.47 2.39
C ASN A 70 1.42 0.75 1.07
N GLU A 71 2.68 0.68 0.67
CA GLU A 71 3.10 -0.07 -0.51
C GLU A 71 2.77 -1.56 -0.37
N VAL A 72 3.03 -2.15 0.80
CA VAL A 72 2.66 -3.55 1.06
C VAL A 72 1.12 -3.72 1.03
N ASN A 73 0.35 -2.80 1.61
CA ASN A 73 -1.12 -2.85 1.55
C ASN A 73 -1.62 -2.82 0.09
N ARG A 74 -1.04 -1.96 -0.74
CA ARG A 74 -1.31 -1.88 -2.19
C ARG A 74 -1.01 -3.21 -2.88
N GLN A 75 0.13 -3.81 -2.60
CA GLN A 75 0.53 -5.08 -3.20
C GLN A 75 -0.43 -6.21 -2.83
N VAL A 76 -0.82 -6.33 -1.55
CA VAL A 76 -1.78 -7.34 -1.09
C VAL A 76 -3.12 -7.18 -1.81
N ARG A 77 -3.67 -5.96 -1.87
CA ARG A 77 -4.92 -5.66 -2.58
C ARG A 77 -4.85 -6.06 -4.05
N ASN A 78 -3.75 -5.72 -4.72
CA ASN A 78 -3.54 -6.03 -6.13
C ASN A 78 -3.42 -7.53 -6.40
N ILE A 79 -2.72 -8.27 -5.53
CA ILE A 79 -2.59 -9.73 -5.64
C ILE A 79 -3.97 -10.39 -5.49
N ILE A 80 -4.78 -9.95 -4.53
CA ILE A 80 -6.15 -10.47 -4.35
C ILE A 80 -6.98 -10.22 -5.61
N ALA A 81 -6.97 -9.00 -6.15
CA ALA A 81 -7.71 -8.65 -7.36
C ALA A 81 -7.26 -9.48 -8.58
N ALA A 82 -5.95 -9.66 -8.76
CA ALA A 82 -5.39 -10.49 -9.83
C ALA A 82 -5.81 -11.96 -9.70
N ASN A 83 -5.80 -12.50 -8.48
CA ASN A 83 -6.21 -13.88 -8.22
C ASN A 83 -7.70 -14.11 -8.52
N VAL A 84 -8.57 -13.18 -8.10
CA VAL A 84 -10.00 -13.25 -8.41
C VAL A 84 -10.23 -13.20 -9.92
N THR A 85 -9.61 -12.23 -10.60
CA THR A 85 -9.71 -12.08 -12.08
C THR A 85 -9.26 -13.35 -12.80
N THR A 86 -8.10 -13.91 -12.41
CA THR A 86 -7.55 -15.13 -13.02
C THR A 86 -8.51 -16.30 -12.92
N ARG A 87 -9.18 -16.48 -11.76
CA ARG A 87 -10.14 -17.56 -11.55
C ARG A 87 -11.41 -17.37 -12.36
N LEU A 88 -11.93 -16.14 -12.42
CA LEU A 88 -13.11 -15.84 -13.24
C LEU A 88 -12.84 -16.11 -14.73
N ASN A 89 -11.67 -15.69 -15.23
CA ASN A 89 -11.28 -15.95 -16.62
C ASN A 89 -11.19 -17.44 -16.94
N ALA A 90 -10.72 -18.26 -15.99
CA ALA A 90 -10.65 -19.71 -16.15
C ALA A 90 -12.04 -20.36 -16.27
N ILE A 91 -13.05 -19.84 -15.56
CA ILE A 91 -14.44 -20.34 -15.63
C ILE A 91 -15.09 -19.99 -16.97
N VAL A 92 -14.86 -18.77 -17.47
CA VAL A 92 -15.44 -18.28 -18.72
C VAL A 92 -14.76 -18.90 -19.96
N GLY A 93 -13.65 -19.63 -19.78
CA GLY A 93 -12.90 -20.23 -20.88
C GLY A 93 -12.20 -19.19 -21.76
N SER A 94 -11.97 -17.98 -21.25
CA SER A 94 -11.23 -16.96 -21.98
C SER A 94 -9.80 -17.46 -22.21
N PRO A 95 -9.24 -17.34 -23.43
CA PRO A 95 -7.86 -17.74 -23.68
C PRO A 95 -6.96 -16.94 -22.73
N GLN A 96 -6.29 -17.63 -21.81
CA GLN A 96 -5.18 -17.08 -21.05
C GLN A 96 -4.16 -16.59 -22.08
N VAL A 97 -4.10 -15.28 -22.33
CA VAL A 97 -2.99 -14.70 -23.09
C VAL A 97 -1.78 -14.82 -22.20
N TYR A 98 -1.13 -15.96 -22.32
CA TYR A 98 0.13 -16.29 -21.70
C TYR A 98 1.17 -15.32 -22.29
N SER A 99 1.33 -14.14 -21.70
CA SER A 99 2.53 -13.33 -21.92
C SER A 99 3.68 -14.09 -21.27
N ALA A 100 4.32 -14.93 -22.07
CA ALA A 100 5.55 -15.59 -21.70
C ALA A 100 6.54 -14.54 -21.18
N ALA A 101 7.02 -14.74 -19.95
CA ALA A 101 8.11 -13.98 -19.37
C ALA A 101 9.29 -13.86 -20.37
N PRO A 102 10.03 -12.73 -20.38
CA PRO A 102 11.21 -12.61 -21.21
C PRO A 102 12.23 -13.67 -20.79
N ARG A 103 12.57 -14.56 -21.72
CA ARG A 103 13.66 -15.52 -21.59
C ARG A 103 14.97 -14.73 -21.63
N TYR A 104 15.50 -14.33 -20.48
CA TYR A 104 16.93 -13.99 -20.36
C TYR A 104 17.71 -15.30 -20.40
N ALA A 105 17.93 -15.84 -21.60
CA ALA A 105 18.82 -16.96 -21.84
C ALA A 105 19.22 -17.02 -23.32
N GLN A 106 20.19 -16.18 -23.71
CA GLN A 106 21.16 -16.35 -24.81
C GLN A 106 22.01 -15.05 -24.85
N ALA A 107 23.34 -15.03 -24.81
CA ALA A 107 24.31 -16.05 -25.18
C ALA A 107 25.59 -15.91 -24.33
N VAL A 108 25.96 -17.01 -23.67
CA VAL A 108 27.35 -17.33 -23.34
C VAL A 108 27.94 -18.02 -24.57
N GLY A 109 29.03 -17.46 -25.09
CA GLY A 109 30.07 -18.17 -25.82
C GLY A 109 29.85 -18.42 -27.32
N ARG A 110 30.64 -17.75 -28.17
CA ARG A 110 31.25 -18.33 -29.38
C ARG A 110 32.38 -17.43 -29.92
N ASN A 111 33.58 -18.03 -29.90
CA ASN A 111 34.88 -17.69 -30.52
C ASN A 111 35.58 -16.40 -30.08
#